data_AF-A0A653K151-F1
#
_entry.id   AF-A0A653K151-F1
#
_cell.length_a   1.000
_cell.length_b   1.000
_cell.length_c   1.000
_cell.angle_alpha   90.00
_cell.angle_beta   90.00
_cell.angle_gamma   90.00
#
_symmetry.space_group_name_H-M   'P 1'
#
loop_
_entity.id
_entity.type
_entity.pdbx_description
1 polymer ?
#
loop_
_entity_poly.entity_id
_entity_poly.type
_entity_poly.pdbx_seq_one_letter_code
_entity_poly.pdbx_strand_id
1 'polypeptide(L)' 'MSDFVLKIINEWRVAKAINGNEICVRIIPLKRQQNTLNGSKWVEVGKKVLLESGQEIDFNLDGKSFYTDVNQLYRLT' A
#
# COMPACT_ATOMS: atom_id res chain seq x y z
N MET A 1 8.13 -9.57 13.79
CA MET A 1 8.41 -8.74 12.58
C MET A 1 9.75 -8.05 12.84
N SER A 2 10.71 -8.06 11.92
CA SER A 2 12.00 -7.40 12.13
C SER A 2 11.90 -5.88 11.92
N ASP A 3 12.77 -5.10 12.57
CA ASP A 3 12.80 -3.63 12.47
C ASP A 3 12.98 -3.13 11.03
N PHE A 4 13.67 -3.89 10.19
CA PHE A 4 13.84 -3.61 8.77
C PHE A 4 12.51 -3.59 8.01
N VAL A 5 11.62 -4.52 8.33
CA VAL A 5 10.29 -4.60 7.69
C VAL A 5 9.43 -3.43 8.14
N LEU A 6 9.49 -3.02 9.41
CA LEU A 6 8.76 -1.84 9.91
C LEU A 6 9.22 -0.53 9.26
N LYS A 7 10.52 -0.41 8.96
CA LYS A 7 11.10 0.77 8.31
C LYS A 7 10.59 0.95 6.88
N ILE A 8 10.44 -0.14 6.13
CA ILE A 8 9.92 -0.13 4.75
C ILE A 8 8.47 0.37 4.66
N ILE A 9 7.66 0.15 5.70
CA ILE A 9 6.21 0.37 5.71
C ILE A 9 5.84 1.77 6.27
N ASN A 10 6.79 2.57 6.75
CA ASN A 10 6.47 3.87 7.35
C ASN A 10 7.16 5.07 6.71
N GLU A 11 8.00 4.85 5.70
CA GLU A 11 8.68 5.91 4.97
C GLU A 11 7.89 6.33 3.73
N TRP A 12 7.89 7.64 3.44
CA TRP A 12 7.40 8.18 2.18
C TRP A 12 8.35 7.80 1.04
N ARG A 13 7.75 7.44 -0.10
CA ARG A 13 8.45 6.95 -1.30
C ARG A 13 7.89 7.64 -2.52
N VAL A 14 8.68 7.70 -3.58
CA VAL A 14 8.24 8.20 -4.87
C VAL A 14 7.65 7.05 -5.69
N ALA A 15 6.44 7.25 -6.20
CA ALA A 15 5.84 6.39 -7.22
C ALA A 15 5.73 7.16 -8.54
N LYS A 16 5.98 6.47 -9.65
CA LYS A 16 6.09 7.08 -10.98
C LYS A 16 5.05 6.54 -11.95
N ALA A 17 4.40 7.43 -12.69
CA ALA A 17 3.52 7.11 -13.80
C ALA A 17 4.28 7.06 -15.13
N ILE A 18 3.67 6.45 -16.16
CA ILE A 18 4.30 6.28 -17.48
C ILE A 18 4.60 7.61 -18.19
N ASN A 19 3.84 8.65 -17.90
CA ASN A 19 4.04 10.00 -18.43
C ASN A 19 5.14 10.79 -17.67
N GLY A 20 5.81 10.16 -16.70
CA GLY A 20 6.86 10.79 -15.91
C GLY A 20 6.38 11.53 -14.66
N ASN A 21 5.07 11.62 -14.42
CA ASN A 21 4.54 12.20 -13.18
C ASN A 21 4.97 11.36 -11.96
N GLU A 22 5.38 12.03 -10.90
CA GLU A 22 5.89 11.44 -9.67
C GLU A 22 5.05 11.95 -8.48
N ILE A 23 4.68 11.02 -7.59
CA ILE A 23 3.92 11.33 -6.38
C ILE A 23 4.56 10.69 -5.16
N CYS A 24 4.45 11.36 -4.01
CA CYS A 24 4.84 10.81 -2.72
C CYS A 24 3.74 9.91 -2.18
N VAL A 25 4.11 8.70 -1.77
CA VAL A 25 3.20 7.71 -1.18
C VAL A 25 3.84 6.97 -0.03
N ARG A 26 3.01 6.42 0.86
CA ARG A 26 3.45 5.51 1.93
C ARG A 26 2.79 4.15 1.76
N ILE A 27 3.54 3.07 1.95
CA ILE A 27 3.00 1.71 1.91
C ILE A 27 2.46 1.39 3.29
N ILE A 28 1.18 1.05 3.44
CA ILE A 28 0.58 0.71 4.76
C ILE A 28 0.06 -0.73 4.77
N PRO A 29 -0.02 -1.41 5.93
CA PRO A 29 -0.54 -2.77 5.99
C PRO A 29 -2.05 -2.80 5.76
N LEU A 30 -2.53 -3.71 4.90
CA LEU A 30 -3.95 -4.02 4.77
C LEU A 30 -4.32 -5.05 5.83
N LYS A 31 -5.09 -4.63 6.83
CA LYS A 31 -5.60 -5.53 7.86
C LYS A 31 -7.06 -5.87 7.61
N ARG A 32 -7.42 -7.15 7.75
CA ARG A 32 -8.81 -7.62 7.78
C ARG A 32 -9.05 -8.42 9.04
N GLN A 33 -10.28 -8.34 9.54
CA GLN A 33 -10.71 -9.19 10.64
C GLN A 33 -10.94 -10.61 10.11
N GLN A 34 -10.36 -11.60 10.77
CA GLN A 34 -10.54 -13.01 10.45
C GLN A 34 -11.06 -13.75 11.69
N ASN A 35 -11.99 -14.67 11.44
CA ASN A 35 -12.52 -15.55 12.47
C ASN A 35 -11.50 -16.62 12.85
N THR A 36 -11.53 -17.02 14.11
CA THR A 36 -10.69 -18.03 14.73
C THR A 36 -11.57 -18.88 15.65
N LEU A 37 -11.04 -20.02 16.11
CA LEU A 37 -11.76 -20.88 17.07
C LEU A 37 -12.11 -20.14 18.38
N ASN A 38 -11.38 -19.10 18.75
CA ASN A 38 -11.53 -18.37 20.01
C ASN A 38 -12.10 -16.95 19.83
N GLY A 39 -12.72 -16.64 18.68
CA GLY A 39 -13.26 -15.31 18.38
C GLY A 39 -12.69 -14.75 17.07
N SER A 40 -12.33 -13.47 17.02
CA SER A 40 -11.79 -12.85 15.81
C SER A 40 -10.51 -12.07 16.09
N LYS A 41 -9.63 -11.98 15.09
CA LYS A 41 -8.39 -11.21 15.17
C LYS A 41 -8.17 -10.39 13.90
N TRP A 42 -7.51 -9.25 14.02
CA TRP A 42 -7.02 -8.50 12.87
C TRP A 42 -5.75 -9.15 12.34
N VAL A 43 -5.74 -9.46 11.06
CA VAL A 43 -4.62 -10.09 10.36
C VAL A 43 -4.20 -9.19 9.21
N GLU A 44 -2.90 -8.97 9.06
CA GLU A 44 -2.36 -8.37 7.84
C GLU A 44 -2.53 -9.36 6.69
N VAL A 45 -3.32 -8.97 5.69
CA VAL A 45 -3.65 -9.81 4.52
C VAL A 45 -3.06 -9.23 3.23
N GLY A 46 -2.34 -8.13 3.31
CA GLY A 46 -1.73 -7.47 2.18
C GLY A 46 -1.19 -6.09 2.55
N LYS A 47 -1.01 -5.26 1.54
CA LYS A 47 -0.56 -3.87 1.68
C LYS A 47 -1.49 -2.95 0.88
N LYS A 48 -1.47 -1.67 1.23
CA LYS A 48 -2.08 -0.57 0.49
C LYS A 48 -1.09 0.56 0.30
N VAL A 49 -1.51 1.54 -0.48
CA VAL A 49 -0.84 2.82 -0.69
C VAL A 49 -1.65 3.90 0.01
N LEU A 50 -0.97 4.76 0.76
CA LEU A 50 -1.51 5.99 1.31
C LEU A 50 -0.96 7.18 0.52
N LEU A 51 -1.85 7.98 -0.04
CA LEU A 51 -1.49 9.24 -0.68
C LEU A 51 -1.30 10.36 0.36
N GLU A 52 -0.61 11.44 -0.02
CA GLU A 52 -0.50 12.65 0.82
C GLU A 52 -1.86 13.25 1.20
N SER A 53 -2.88 13.06 0.37
CA SER A 53 -4.26 13.46 0.66
C SER A 53 -4.91 12.67 1.81
N GLY A 54 -4.28 11.57 2.27
CA GLY A 54 -4.86 10.64 3.24
C GLY A 54 -5.71 9.54 2.61
N GLN A 55 -5.89 9.54 1.28
CA GLN A 55 -6.63 8.49 0.58
C GLN A 55 -5.84 7.17 0.59
N GLU A 56 -6.52 6.09 0.93
CA GLU A 56 -5.98 4.72 0.82
C GLU A 56 -6.37 4.09 -0.52
N ILE A 57 -5.40 3.46 -1.18
CA ILE A 57 -5.54 2.81 -2.47
C ILE A 57 -4.99 1.39 -2.39
N ASP A 58 -5.74 0.43 -2.91
CA ASP A 58 -5.27 -0.95 -2.99
C ASP A 58 -4.20 -1.11 -4.07
N PHE A 59 -3.20 -1.96 -3.82
CA PHE A 59 -2.30 -2.40 -4.88
C PHE A 59 -3.03 -3.25 -5.91
N ASN A 60 -2.53 -3.21 -7.14
CA ASN A 60 -2.80 -4.23 -8.15
C ASN A 60 -2.19 -5.59 -7.72
N LEU A 61 -2.59 -6.67 -8.40
CA LEU A 61 -2.13 -8.03 -8.11
C LEU A 61 -0.60 -8.21 -8.21
N ASP A 62 0.10 -7.32 -8.91
CA ASP A 62 1.57 -7.35 -9.00
C ASP A 62 2.27 -6.84 -7.72
N GLY A 63 1.53 -6.28 -6.76
CA GLY A 63 2.03 -5.82 -5.47
C GLY A 63 2.97 -4.60 -5.53
N LYS A 64 3.12 -3.97 -6.70
CA LYS A 64 4.04 -2.84 -6.93
C LYS A 64 3.43 -1.68 -7.72
N SER A 65 2.23 -1.85 -8.25
CA SER A 65 1.51 -0.82 -9.01
C SER A 65 0.12 -0.57 -8.44
N PHE A 66 -0.43 0.62 -8.70
CA PHE A 66 -1.75 1.04 -8.22
C PHE A 66 -2.32 2.14 -9.11
N TYR A 67 -3.65 2.30 -9.11
CA TYR A 67 -4.35 3.34 -9.85
C TYR A 67 -4.82 4.43 -8.89
N THR A 68 -4.58 5.69 -9.25
CA THR A 68 -5.14 6.85 -8.52
C THR A 68 -6.45 7.35 -9.12
N ASP A 69 -6.65 7.10 -10.42
CA ASP A 69 -7.86 7.39 -11.20
C ASP A 69 -7.87 6.48 -12.46
N VAL A 70 -8.91 6.59 -13.27
CA VAL A 70 -9.07 5.92 -14.56
C VAL A 70 -7.84 6.20 -15.44
N ASN A 71 -7.19 5.14 -15.90
CA ASN A 71 -5.97 5.18 -16.72
C ASN A 71 -4.75 5.87 -16.06
N GLN A 72 -4.79 6.12 -14.75
CA GLN A 72 -3.70 6.78 -14.02
C GLN A 72 -2.90 5.79 -13.16
N LEU A 73 -2.13 4.93 -13.83
CA LEU A 73 -1.28 3.90 -13.23
C LEU A 73 0.04 4.47 -12.71
N TYR A 74 0.35 4.21 -11.45
CA TYR A 74 1.65 4.47 -10.83
C TYR A 74 2.34 3.16 -10.44
N ARG A 75 3.68 3.19 -10.40
CA ARG A 75 4.53 2.09 -9.90
C ARG A 75 5.51 2.60 -8.87
N LEU A 76 5.75 1.79 -7.86
CA LEU A 76 6.90 1.96 -6.97
C LEU A 76 8.17 1.61 -7.75
N THR A 77 9.11 2.54 -7.83
CA THR A 77 10.47 2.34 -8.37
C THR A 77 11.41 1.79 -7.31
#